data_AF-A0A4U1IZJ2-F1
#
_entry.id   AF-A0A4U1IZJ2-F1
#
_cell.length_a   1.000
_cell.length_b   1.000
_cell.length_c   1.000
_cell.angle_alpha   90.00
_cell.angle_beta   90.00
_cell.angle_gamma   90.00
#
_symmetry.space_group_name_H-M   'P 1'
#
loop_
_entity.id
_entity.type
_entity.pdbx_description
1 polymer ?
#
loop_
_entity_poly.entity_id
_entity_poly.type
_entity_poly.pdbx_seq_one_letter_code
_entity_poly.pdbx_strand_id
1 'polypeptide(L)'
;MAALAVPACAAQDSTLPEETGSAASAAAATRIYASEGDLDFSFETLGTFEERDGVRALIFRGTANRYLKNVFSFVPDDAFGQANIISERRLEVVIHEGHELNSLLSGLPLFVSINTFTGTPNQYTARVEIGARFYDFLGASDLWIDEVVQPFYAVNGIDNVVYRGGVDVLGNPLTVTAPDGAPSVFPVDANSYRLDWSYANLHDAIDPHTQHLSFSATRPNGTVANKTARLVARVTGLALTSGDPYEVWQTPPCEPAVYSCYHSQPAGTTDFAACGTYRQVQRCVYANACDVNQEPLSLSPLDAASLEPARAAWNQGSTGYNWRNLQPVAAYDTPECPESPITIASVIDEIASTDQNQPAVEYGTFTDRAGLSSTTFFGSNGGSALLAAIDAFAGGGNIEAWHYSEQVSCHNCTDNITRVVLFYPDSGVVLVLDGNYGYDS
;
A
#
# COMPACT_ATOMS: atom_id res chain seq x y z
N MET A 1 22.21 -66.34 57.40
CA MET A 1 21.02 -65.49 57.65
C MET A 1 21.34 -64.10 57.12
N ALA A 2 20.38 -63.48 56.41
CA ALA A 2 20.47 -62.25 55.59
C ALA A 2 21.39 -62.42 54.35
N ALA A 3 20.92 -62.77 53.14
CA ALA A 3 19.85 -62.22 52.29
C ALA A 3 20.08 -60.76 51.92
N LEU A 4 20.61 -60.50 50.72
CA LEU A 4 20.31 -59.34 49.88
C LEU A 4 20.45 -59.76 48.41
N ALA A 5 19.48 -59.30 47.62
CA ALA A 5 18.98 -59.90 46.40
C ALA A 5 19.76 -59.56 45.13
N VAL A 6 19.67 -60.46 44.15
CA VAL A 6 19.97 -60.25 42.73
C VAL A 6 18.64 -60.02 41.99
N PRO A 7 18.60 -59.11 41.01
CA PRO A 7 17.85 -59.32 39.77
C PRO A 7 18.85 -59.36 38.59
N ALA A 8 18.94 -60.44 37.82
CA ALA A 8 18.01 -60.93 36.80
C ALA A 8 18.10 -60.13 35.48
N CYS A 9 18.35 -60.89 34.42
CA CYS A 9 18.67 -60.48 33.05
C CYS A 9 17.47 -59.98 32.21
N ALA A 10 17.84 -59.45 31.05
CA ALA A 10 17.16 -59.50 29.74
C ALA A 10 16.20 -58.35 29.37
N ALA A 11 16.57 -57.53 28.38
CA ALA A 11 16.14 -57.68 26.97
C ALA A 11 16.60 -56.47 26.11
N GLN A 12 16.81 -56.74 24.83
CA GLN A 12 17.19 -55.80 23.76
C GLN A 12 16.05 -54.84 23.35
N ASP A 13 16.50 -53.74 22.73
CA ASP A 13 15.88 -52.93 21.68
C ASP A 13 14.55 -52.20 21.92
N SER A 14 14.66 -50.86 21.98
CA SER A 14 14.08 -50.00 20.94
C SER A 14 14.74 -48.62 21.05
N THR A 15 15.82 -48.41 20.29
CA THR A 15 16.23 -47.05 19.93
C THR A 15 15.15 -46.51 18.99
N LEU A 16 14.23 -45.73 19.56
CA LEU A 16 13.37 -44.85 18.79
C LEU A 16 14.30 -43.94 17.97
N PRO A 17 14.17 -43.88 16.64
CA PRO A 17 14.88 -42.88 15.88
C PRO A 17 14.36 -41.52 16.35
N GLU A 18 15.29 -40.72 16.85
CA GLU A 18 15.14 -39.31 17.13
C GLU A 18 14.58 -38.66 15.86
N GLU A 19 13.31 -38.22 15.92
CA GLU A 19 12.71 -37.37 14.90
C GLU A 19 13.53 -36.09 14.85
N THR A 20 14.51 -36.08 13.94
CA THR A 20 15.06 -34.85 13.40
C THR A 20 13.92 -34.20 12.63
N GLY A 21 13.22 -33.30 13.32
CA GLY A 21 12.24 -32.40 12.72
C GLY A 21 12.90 -31.59 11.62
N SER A 22 12.93 -32.17 10.42
CA SER A 22 13.15 -31.45 9.18
C SER A 22 11.96 -30.50 9.05
N ALA A 23 12.19 -29.22 9.36
CA ALA A 23 11.32 -28.18 8.87
C ALA A 23 11.32 -28.32 7.35
N ALA A 24 10.25 -28.93 6.80
CA ALA A 24 10.06 -29.03 5.37
C ALA A 24 10.04 -27.60 4.82
N SER A 25 11.14 -27.17 4.21
CA SER A 25 11.20 -25.89 3.50
C SER A 25 10.06 -25.86 2.47
N ALA A 26 9.47 -24.67 2.27
CA ALA A 26 8.49 -24.45 1.22
C ALA A 26 8.99 -24.92 -0.16
N ALA A 27 10.32 -24.96 -0.36
CA ALA A 27 10.99 -25.50 -1.53
C ALA A 27 10.63 -26.97 -1.83
N ALA A 28 10.23 -27.78 -0.85
CA ALA A 28 9.98 -29.21 -1.02
C ALA A 28 8.53 -29.58 -1.39
N ALA A 29 7.56 -28.69 -1.16
CA ALA A 29 6.15 -29.00 -1.39
C ALA A 29 5.84 -29.07 -2.89
N THR A 30 5.50 -30.24 -3.42
CA THR A 30 5.19 -30.44 -4.85
C THR A 30 3.78 -29.97 -5.25
N ARG A 31 2.91 -29.75 -4.25
CA ARG A 31 1.54 -29.25 -4.43
C ARG A 31 1.14 -28.25 -3.35
N ILE A 32 0.28 -27.31 -3.72
CA ILE A 32 -0.41 -26.39 -2.83
C ILE A 32 -1.92 -26.59 -2.96
N TYR A 33 -2.66 -26.39 -1.87
CA TYR A 33 -4.08 -26.73 -1.75
C TYR A 33 -4.89 -25.53 -1.24
N ALA A 34 -6.12 -25.42 -1.72
CA ALA A 34 -7.13 -24.51 -1.19
C ALA A 34 -8.51 -25.15 -1.30
N SER A 35 -9.40 -24.78 -0.38
CA SER A 35 -10.78 -25.28 -0.34
C SER A 35 -11.76 -24.13 -0.15
N GLU A 36 -12.90 -24.20 -0.82
CA GLU A 36 -14.00 -23.24 -0.70
C GLU A 36 -15.34 -23.94 -0.98
N GLY A 37 -16.26 -23.91 -0.01
CA GLY A 37 -17.49 -24.69 -0.07
C GLY A 37 -17.23 -26.17 -0.37
N ASP A 38 -17.80 -26.67 -1.48
CA ASP A 38 -17.67 -28.06 -1.94
C ASP A 38 -16.44 -28.35 -2.82
N LEU A 39 -15.62 -27.33 -3.14
CA LEU A 39 -14.46 -27.47 -4.02
C LEU A 39 -13.17 -27.56 -3.19
N ASP A 40 -12.44 -28.67 -3.37
CA ASP A 40 -11.03 -28.78 -3.02
C ASP A 40 -10.23 -28.69 -4.31
N PHE A 41 -9.25 -27.79 -4.33
CA PHE A 41 -8.42 -27.54 -5.50
C PHE A 41 -6.95 -27.52 -5.12
N SER A 42 -6.11 -28.00 -6.03
CA SER A 42 -4.66 -28.05 -5.84
C SER A 42 -3.93 -27.69 -7.11
N PHE A 43 -2.76 -27.08 -6.97
CA PHE A 43 -1.82 -26.83 -8.07
C PHE A 43 -0.51 -27.57 -7.84
N GLU A 44 0.08 -28.09 -8.90
CA GLU A 44 1.50 -28.43 -8.92
C GLU A 44 2.31 -27.16 -8.75
N THR A 45 3.23 -27.15 -7.78
CA THR A 45 3.99 -25.93 -7.44
C THR A 45 5.07 -25.63 -8.46
N LEU A 46 5.65 -26.66 -9.09
CA LEU A 46 6.64 -26.51 -10.14
C LEU A 46 5.94 -26.42 -11.49
N GLY A 47 6.11 -25.28 -12.18
CA GLY A 47 5.71 -25.18 -13.57
C GLY A 47 6.69 -25.92 -14.48
N THR A 48 6.18 -26.41 -15.62
CA THR A 48 7.00 -27.04 -16.66
C THR A 48 6.92 -26.20 -17.92
N PHE A 49 8.05 -25.84 -18.50
CA PHE A 49 8.04 -25.19 -19.80
C PHE A 49 7.88 -26.21 -20.91
N GLU A 50 7.04 -25.87 -21.87
CA GLU A 50 6.80 -26.65 -23.08
C GLU A 50 6.68 -25.69 -24.26
N GLU A 51 6.91 -26.19 -25.47
CA GLU A 51 6.57 -25.45 -26.69
C GLU A 51 5.06 -25.55 -26.95
N ARG A 52 4.41 -24.40 -27.12
CA ARG A 52 2.99 -24.26 -27.46
C ARG A 52 2.86 -23.21 -28.56
N ASP A 53 2.26 -23.62 -29.68
CA ASP A 53 2.07 -22.75 -30.85
C ASP A 53 3.35 -22.08 -31.38
N GLY A 54 4.49 -22.78 -31.27
CA GLY A 54 5.80 -22.30 -31.70
C GLY A 54 6.45 -21.29 -30.75
N VAL A 55 5.88 -21.07 -29.56
CA VAL A 55 6.41 -20.21 -28.51
C VAL A 55 6.57 -21.02 -27.23
N ARG A 56 7.61 -20.72 -26.47
CA ARG A 56 7.82 -21.35 -25.16
C ARG A 56 6.82 -20.80 -24.15
N ALA A 57 6.24 -21.71 -23.38
CA ALA A 57 5.20 -21.38 -22.41
C ALA A 57 5.38 -22.17 -21.13
N LEU A 58 5.16 -21.51 -20.01
CA LEU A 58 5.14 -22.11 -18.69
C LEU A 58 3.77 -22.73 -18.43
N ILE A 59 3.75 -24.01 -18.08
CA ILE A 59 2.53 -24.76 -17.83
C ILE A 59 2.41 -25.11 -16.35
N PHE A 60 1.31 -24.70 -15.74
CA PHE A 60 0.90 -25.13 -14.40
C PHE A 60 -0.30 -26.06 -14.48
N ARG A 61 -0.32 -27.11 -13.66
CA ARG A 61 -1.39 -28.11 -13.67
C ARG A 61 -2.17 -28.10 -12.37
N GLY A 62 -3.49 -28.00 -12.48
CA GLY A 62 -4.43 -28.00 -11.38
C GLY A 62 -5.23 -29.31 -11.29
N THR A 63 -5.62 -29.71 -10.08
CA THR A 63 -6.51 -30.86 -9.84
C THR A 63 -7.60 -30.48 -8.86
N ALA A 64 -8.86 -30.74 -9.22
CA ALA A 64 -10.06 -30.51 -8.42
C ALA A 64 -10.65 -31.83 -7.90
N ASN A 65 -11.39 -31.79 -6.79
CA ASN A 65 -12.22 -32.92 -6.34
C ASN A 65 -13.56 -33.03 -7.10
N ARG A 66 -13.98 -31.99 -7.85
CA ARG A 66 -15.21 -31.91 -8.65
C ARG A 66 -14.95 -31.90 -10.16
N TYR A 67 -15.97 -32.23 -10.95
CA TYR A 67 -15.88 -32.21 -12.40
C TYR A 67 -15.98 -30.78 -12.94
N LEU A 68 -15.08 -30.44 -13.86
CA LEU A 68 -14.88 -29.11 -14.42
C LEU A 68 -15.73 -28.91 -15.68
N LYS A 69 -16.56 -27.87 -15.70
CA LYS A 69 -17.41 -27.50 -16.84
C LYS A 69 -16.70 -26.53 -17.77
N ASN A 70 -16.08 -25.51 -17.19
CA ASN A 70 -15.40 -24.44 -17.88
C ASN A 70 -14.31 -23.88 -16.98
N VAL A 71 -13.19 -23.46 -17.57
CA VAL A 71 -12.10 -22.78 -16.90
C VAL A 71 -11.66 -21.58 -17.72
N PHE A 72 -11.23 -20.51 -17.06
CA PHE A 72 -10.77 -19.30 -17.73
C PHE A 72 -9.75 -18.59 -16.84
N SER A 73 -8.64 -18.14 -17.41
CA SER A 73 -7.59 -17.41 -16.70
C SER A 73 -7.59 -15.92 -17.06
N PHE A 74 -7.38 -15.08 -16.06
CA PHE A 74 -7.41 -13.63 -16.20
C PHE A 74 -6.57 -12.94 -15.14
N VAL A 75 -6.23 -11.68 -15.40
CA VAL A 75 -5.80 -10.71 -14.39
C VAL A 75 -6.89 -9.64 -14.31
N PRO A 76 -6.88 -8.72 -13.33
CA PRO A 76 -7.85 -7.64 -13.32
C PRO A 76 -7.94 -6.96 -14.69
N ASP A 77 -9.17 -6.87 -15.21
CA ASP A 77 -9.55 -6.21 -16.46
C ASP A 77 -9.10 -6.84 -17.79
N ASP A 78 -8.36 -7.96 -17.80
CA ASP A 78 -7.93 -8.60 -19.06
C ASP A 78 -7.83 -10.13 -19.01
N ALA A 79 -8.11 -10.78 -20.14
CA ALA A 79 -7.82 -12.18 -20.36
C ALA A 79 -6.29 -12.39 -20.31
N PHE A 80 -5.84 -13.42 -19.59
CA PHE A 80 -4.42 -13.54 -19.30
C PHE A 80 -4.00 -15.00 -19.21
N GLY A 81 -3.03 -15.39 -20.04
CA GLY A 81 -2.72 -16.79 -20.29
C GLY A 81 -3.91 -17.56 -20.83
N GLN A 82 -3.77 -18.89 -20.90
CA GLN A 82 -4.81 -19.79 -21.37
C GLN A 82 -5.06 -20.93 -20.39
N ALA A 83 -6.28 -21.01 -19.86
CA ALA A 83 -6.72 -22.15 -19.06
C ALA A 83 -7.46 -23.19 -19.91
N ASN A 84 -7.07 -24.45 -19.81
CA ASN A 84 -7.68 -25.57 -20.54
C ASN A 84 -8.04 -26.73 -19.60
N ILE A 85 -9.16 -27.40 -19.85
CA ILE A 85 -9.51 -28.65 -19.16
C ILE A 85 -8.80 -29.81 -19.88
N ILE A 86 -7.95 -30.53 -19.16
CA ILE A 86 -7.19 -31.67 -19.70
C ILE A 86 -7.75 -33.03 -19.26
N SER A 87 -8.63 -33.04 -18.27
CA SER A 87 -9.40 -34.21 -17.82
C SER A 87 -10.62 -33.73 -17.02
N GLU A 88 -11.58 -34.61 -16.73
CA GLU A 88 -12.80 -34.26 -15.99
C GLU A 88 -12.55 -33.48 -14.70
N ARG A 89 -11.40 -33.71 -14.04
CA ARG A 89 -10.99 -33.05 -12.78
C ARG A 89 -9.66 -32.30 -12.85
N ARG A 90 -9.06 -32.18 -14.03
CA ARG A 90 -7.73 -31.58 -14.18
C ARG A 90 -7.77 -30.47 -15.22
N LEU A 91 -7.08 -29.38 -14.89
CA LEU A 91 -6.86 -28.27 -15.79
C LEU A 91 -5.36 -28.01 -15.94
N GLU A 92 -5.02 -27.29 -17.00
CA GLU A 92 -3.73 -26.64 -17.12
C GLU A 92 -3.94 -25.14 -17.38
N VAL A 93 -2.94 -24.36 -16.97
CA VAL A 93 -2.81 -22.96 -17.31
C VAL A 93 -1.50 -22.81 -18.07
N VAL A 94 -1.57 -22.26 -19.28
CA VAL A 94 -0.46 -21.97 -20.17
C VAL A 94 -0.19 -20.47 -20.11
N ILE A 95 1.03 -20.09 -19.73
CA ILE A 95 1.49 -18.71 -19.67
C ILE A 95 2.63 -18.55 -20.67
N HIS A 96 2.47 -17.69 -21.68
CA HIS A 96 3.53 -17.49 -22.66
C HIS A 96 4.67 -16.67 -22.06
N GLU A 97 5.89 -16.95 -22.51
CA GLU A 97 7.05 -16.12 -22.16
C GLU A 97 6.88 -14.67 -22.64
N GLY A 98 7.58 -13.75 -21.97
CA GLY A 98 7.49 -12.32 -22.24
C GLY A 98 6.62 -11.59 -21.22
N HIS A 99 5.71 -10.74 -21.71
CA HIS A 99 4.96 -9.84 -20.85
C HIS A 99 4.08 -10.58 -19.82
N GLU A 100 3.49 -11.71 -20.21
CA GLU A 100 2.60 -12.44 -19.32
C GLU A 100 3.36 -13.00 -18.11
N LEU A 101 4.39 -13.79 -18.37
CA LEU A 101 5.22 -14.38 -17.34
C LEU A 101 5.93 -13.33 -16.46
N ASN A 102 6.45 -12.25 -17.06
CA ASN A 102 7.05 -11.13 -16.32
C ASN A 102 6.05 -10.52 -15.33
N SER A 103 4.81 -10.29 -15.77
CA SER A 103 3.78 -9.69 -14.92
C SER A 103 3.45 -10.57 -13.71
N LEU A 104 3.37 -11.89 -13.89
CA LEU A 104 3.13 -12.83 -12.79
C LEU A 104 4.32 -12.88 -11.83
N LEU A 105 5.54 -13.07 -12.35
CA LEU A 105 6.76 -13.11 -11.53
C LEU A 105 7.02 -11.81 -10.78
N SER A 106 6.59 -10.68 -11.34
CA SER A 106 6.68 -9.37 -10.69
C SER A 106 5.60 -9.15 -9.61
N GLY A 107 4.76 -10.15 -9.33
CA GLY A 107 3.81 -10.17 -8.21
C GLY A 107 2.36 -9.89 -8.59
N LEU A 108 1.99 -9.94 -9.87
CA LEU A 108 0.58 -9.89 -10.26
C LEU A 108 -0.06 -11.27 -10.01
N PRO A 109 -1.14 -11.36 -9.21
CA PRO A 109 -1.86 -12.62 -9.07
C PRO A 109 -2.54 -13.00 -10.38
N LEU A 110 -2.48 -14.28 -10.72
CA LEU A 110 -3.31 -14.87 -11.76
C LEU A 110 -4.63 -15.33 -11.15
N PHE A 111 -5.76 -14.95 -11.74
CA PHE A 111 -7.05 -15.51 -11.39
C PHE A 111 -7.46 -16.60 -12.37
N VAL A 112 -8.04 -17.68 -11.84
CA VAL A 112 -8.61 -18.77 -12.64
C VAL A 112 -10.05 -18.98 -12.22
N SER A 113 -10.99 -18.65 -13.09
CA SER A 113 -12.39 -19.01 -12.93
C SER A 113 -12.54 -20.52 -13.16
N ILE A 114 -13.23 -21.19 -12.24
CA ILE A 114 -13.45 -22.63 -12.23
C ILE A 114 -14.94 -22.88 -12.03
N ASN A 115 -15.61 -23.33 -13.10
CA ASN A 115 -17.01 -23.72 -13.06
C ASN A 115 -17.12 -25.23 -12.91
N THR A 116 -17.90 -25.70 -11.94
CA THR A 116 -18.13 -27.14 -11.71
C THR A 116 -19.53 -27.57 -12.15
N PHE A 117 -19.72 -28.84 -12.51
CA PHE A 117 -21.05 -29.38 -12.87
C PHE A 117 -21.49 -30.63 -12.09
N THR A 118 -20.67 -31.10 -11.15
CA THR A 118 -21.02 -32.19 -10.22
C THR A 118 -21.05 -31.69 -8.79
N GLY A 119 -21.98 -32.19 -7.97
CA GLY A 119 -22.33 -31.58 -6.67
C GLY A 119 -23.38 -30.50 -6.88
N THR A 120 -23.33 -29.42 -6.09
CA THR A 120 -24.07 -28.19 -6.38
C THR A 120 -23.25 -27.38 -7.41
N PRO A 121 -23.71 -27.23 -8.67
CA PRO A 121 -22.98 -26.47 -9.67
C PRO A 121 -22.73 -25.05 -9.15
N ASN A 122 -21.46 -24.65 -9.13
CA ASN A 122 -21.06 -23.36 -8.61
C ASN A 122 -19.86 -22.82 -9.40
N GLN A 123 -19.66 -21.52 -9.32
CA GLN A 123 -18.51 -20.81 -9.86
C GLN A 123 -17.56 -20.47 -8.72
N TYR A 124 -16.30 -20.80 -8.91
CA TYR A 124 -15.22 -20.44 -8.01
C TYR A 124 -14.19 -19.62 -8.76
N THR A 125 -13.44 -18.81 -8.03
CA THR A 125 -12.24 -18.15 -8.56
C THR A 125 -11.05 -18.55 -7.69
N ALA A 126 -9.99 -19.05 -8.32
CA ALA A 126 -8.71 -19.29 -7.68
C ALA A 126 -7.80 -18.08 -7.88
N ARG A 127 -7.18 -17.59 -6.81
CA ARG A 127 -6.05 -16.66 -6.86
C ARG A 127 -4.76 -17.48 -6.78
N VAL A 128 -3.94 -17.41 -7.82
CA VAL A 128 -2.68 -18.14 -7.96
C VAL A 128 -1.55 -17.12 -7.95
N GLU A 129 -0.63 -17.25 -7.00
CA GLU A 129 0.55 -16.40 -6.91
C GLU A 129 1.76 -17.18 -7.41
N ILE A 130 2.54 -16.57 -8.30
CA ILE A 130 3.71 -17.19 -8.93
C ILE A 130 4.93 -16.33 -8.61
N GLY A 131 6.02 -16.97 -8.20
CA GLY A 131 7.28 -16.29 -7.90
C GLY A 131 8.49 -17.12 -8.29
N ALA A 132 9.63 -16.45 -8.48
CA ALA A 132 10.90 -17.11 -8.70
C ALA A 132 11.43 -17.67 -7.37
N ARG A 133 11.83 -18.95 -7.37
CA ARG A 133 12.31 -19.66 -6.18
C ARG A 133 13.50 -20.56 -6.49
N PHE A 134 14.50 -20.53 -5.63
CA PHE A 134 15.56 -21.52 -5.63
C PHE A 134 15.08 -22.83 -4.98
N TYR A 135 15.55 -23.97 -5.50
CA TYR A 135 15.33 -25.28 -4.92
C TYR A 135 16.46 -26.25 -5.32
N ASP A 136 16.39 -27.49 -4.83
CA ASP A 136 17.37 -28.54 -5.14
C ASP A 136 18.81 -28.12 -4.83
N PHE A 137 19.02 -27.68 -3.59
CA PHE A 137 20.31 -27.19 -3.09
C PHE A 137 21.28 -28.34 -2.82
N LEU A 138 22.44 -28.35 -3.48
CA LEU A 138 23.47 -29.38 -3.30
C LEU A 138 24.84 -28.74 -3.07
N GLY A 139 25.67 -29.32 -2.20
CA GLY A 139 27.03 -28.86 -1.95
C GLY A 139 27.24 -28.29 -0.54
N ALA A 140 28.07 -27.25 -0.44
CA ALA A 140 28.55 -26.71 0.83
C ALA A 140 27.41 -26.12 1.67
N SER A 141 27.32 -26.52 2.95
CA SER A 141 26.26 -26.06 3.87
C SER A 141 26.50 -24.66 4.43
N ASP A 142 27.76 -24.19 4.42
CA ASP A 142 28.18 -22.85 4.86
C ASP A 142 28.02 -21.77 3.77
N LEU A 143 27.58 -22.17 2.58
CA LEU A 143 27.10 -21.27 1.53
C LEU A 143 25.56 -21.32 1.56
N TRP A 144 24.92 -20.31 2.14
CA TRP A 144 23.47 -20.21 2.23
C TRP A 144 22.92 -19.40 1.06
N ILE A 145 21.90 -19.91 0.39
CA ILE A 145 21.23 -19.23 -0.73
C ILE A 145 19.80 -19.01 -0.28
N ASP A 146 19.32 -17.77 -0.34
CA ASP A 146 17.92 -17.48 -0.06
C ASP A 146 17.03 -18.18 -1.08
N GLU A 147 16.00 -18.88 -0.61
CA GLU A 147 15.02 -19.55 -1.46
C GLU A 147 14.26 -18.54 -2.33
N VAL A 148 14.05 -17.33 -1.81
CA VAL A 148 13.17 -16.33 -2.38
C VAL A 148 13.95 -15.40 -3.31
N VAL A 149 13.52 -15.32 -4.58
CA VAL A 149 13.89 -14.21 -5.46
C VAL A 149 12.70 -13.25 -5.53
N GLN A 150 12.90 -12.02 -5.06
CA GLN A 150 11.84 -11.01 -4.95
C GLN A 150 11.94 -9.96 -6.06
N PRO A 151 10.82 -9.53 -6.66
CA PRO A 151 10.80 -8.41 -7.59
C PRO A 151 10.80 -7.07 -6.84
N PHE A 152 11.69 -6.18 -7.22
CA PHE A 152 11.79 -4.81 -6.71
C PHE A 152 11.64 -3.80 -7.84
N TYR A 153 11.11 -2.63 -7.51
CA TYR A 153 11.08 -1.50 -8.42
C TYR A 153 12.46 -0.85 -8.48
N ALA A 154 13.02 -0.77 -9.68
CA ALA A 154 14.28 -0.11 -9.93
C ALA A 154 14.21 0.63 -11.27
N VAL A 155 14.64 1.89 -11.32
CA VAL A 155 14.66 2.67 -12.55
C VAL A 155 15.82 2.17 -13.42
N ASN A 156 15.52 1.36 -14.43
CA ASN A 156 16.52 0.70 -15.28
C ASN A 156 16.11 0.72 -16.76
N GLY A 157 16.05 1.93 -17.33
CA GLY A 157 15.67 2.12 -18.73
C GLY A 157 14.18 1.88 -18.95
N ILE A 158 13.84 0.90 -19.79
CA ILE A 158 12.44 0.56 -20.12
C ILE A 158 11.81 -0.44 -19.13
N ASP A 159 12.63 -1.25 -18.46
CA ASP A 159 12.17 -2.28 -17.54
C ASP A 159 12.43 -1.84 -16.11
N ASN A 160 11.38 -1.39 -15.42
CA ASN A 160 11.50 -0.88 -14.06
C ASN A 160 11.47 -1.96 -12.97
N VAL A 161 11.82 -3.20 -13.32
CA VAL A 161 11.81 -4.36 -12.41
C VAL A 161 13.18 -5.01 -12.37
N VAL A 162 13.65 -5.27 -11.15
CA VAL A 162 14.81 -6.12 -10.88
C VAL A 162 14.37 -7.25 -9.99
N TYR A 163 14.78 -8.47 -10.32
CA TYR A 163 14.56 -9.64 -9.48
C TYR A 163 15.80 -9.88 -8.64
N ARG A 164 15.62 -9.95 -7.32
CA ARG A 164 16.73 -9.94 -6.38
C ARG A 164 16.69 -11.15 -5.47
N GLY A 165 17.81 -11.88 -5.44
CA GLY A 165 18.07 -12.95 -4.47
C GLY A 165 19.22 -12.59 -3.54
N GLY A 166 19.45 -13.44 -2.53
CA GLY A 166 20.52 -13.27 -1.55
C GLY A 166 21.36 -14.53 -1.38
N VAL A 167 22.64 -14.36 -1.06
CA VAL A 167 23.56 -15.45 -0.70
C VAL A 167 24.42 -15.01 0.47
N ASP A 168 24.52 -15.85 1.50
CA ASP A 168 25.43 -15.66 2.63
C ASP A 168 26.54 -16.71 2.60
N VAL A 169 27.79 -16.27 2.59
CA VAL A 169 28.98 -17.13 2.64
C VAL A 169 30.18 -16.35 3.16
N LEU A 170 30.94 -16.95 4.08
CA LEU A 170 32.24 -16.43 4.51
C LEU A 170 33.31 -16.75 3.43
N GLY A 171 33.38 -15.91 2.40
CA GLY A 171 34.35 -16.04 1.32
C GLY A 171 34.21 -14.93 0.28
N ASN A 172 35.29 -14.61 -0.44
CA ASN A 172 35.34 -13.55 -1.46
C ASN A 172 36.37 -13.91 -2.55
N PRO A 173 36.05 -13.75 -3.85
CA PRO A 173 34.75 -13.32 -4.39
C PRO A 173 33.72 -14.45 -4.43
N LEU A 174 32.44 -14.10 -4.26
CA LEU A 174 31.34 -14.97 -4.71
C LEU A 174 31.20 -14.83 -6.22
N THR A 175 31.12 -15.96 -6.89
CA THR A 175 30.81 -16.07 -8.32
C THR A 175 29.59 -16.94 -8.50
N VAL A 176 28.68 -16.51 -9.38
CA VAL A 176 27.52 -17.29 -9.78
C VAL A 176 27.62 -17.51 -11.28
N THR A 177 27.70 -18.78 -11.69
CA THR A 177 27.73 -19.17 -13.10
C THR A 177 26.50 -19.99 -13.45
N ALA A 178 26.00 -19.78 -14.65
CA ALA A 178 24.89 -20.50 -15.23
C ALA A 178 25.16 -20.65 -16.73
N PRO A 179 24.65 -21.71 -17.40
CA PRO A 179 24.72 -21.82 -18.85
C PRO A 179 24.12 -20.60 -19.56
N ASP A 180 23.08 -20.03 -18.96
CA ASP A 180 22.25 -18.91 -19.38
C ASP A 180 21.67 -18.19 -18.15
N GLY A 181 21.33 -16.91 -18.29
CA GLY A 181 20.64 -16.16 -17.23
C GLY A 181 21.42 -15.88 -15.93
N ALA A 182 22.76 -15.80 -15.97
CA ALA A 182 23.54 -15.48 -14.75
C ALA A 182 23.16 -14.10 -14.15
N PRO A 183 23.07 -13.97 -12.81
CA PRO A 183 22.83 -12.69 -12.15
C PRO A 183 24.07 -11.79 -12.19
N SER A 184 23.85 -10.50 -11.97
CA SER A 184 24.89 -9.63 -11.45
C SER A 184 25.06 -9.86 -9.94
N VAL A 185 26.30 -10.00 -9.47
CA VAL A 185 26.63 -10.28 -8.07
C VAL A 185 27.22 -9.04 -7.42
N PHE A 186 26.65 -8.59 -6.31
CA PHE A 186 27.10 -7.42 -5.57
C PHE A 186 27.38 -7.80 -4.10
N PRO A 187 28.56 -7.52 -3.54
CA PRO A 187 28.78 -7.66 -2.10
C PRO A 187 27.93 -6.61 -1.36
N VAL A 188 27.19 -7.06 -0.33
CA VAL A 188 26.43 -6.19 0.58
C VAL A 188 27.28 -5.88 1.80
N ASP A 189 27.90 -6.91 2.37
CA ASP A 189 28.87 -6.80 3.46
C ASP A 189 29.96 -7.88 3.34
N ALA A 190 30.64 -8.20 4.44
CA ALA A 190 31.74 -9.17 4.45
C ALA A 190 31.32 -10.60 4.07
N ASN A 191 30.07 -10.98 4.33
CA ASN A 191 29.58 -12.35 4.16
C ASN A 191 28.29 -12.43 3.34
N SER A 192 27.62 -11.31 3.06
CA SER A 192 26.35 -11.29 2.34
C SER A 192 26.51 -10.70 0.95
N TYR A 193 25.84 -11.33 -0.02
CA TYR A 193 25.84 -10.97 -1.42
C TYR A 193 24.41 -10.85 -1.95
N ARG A 194 24.22 -9.86 -2.80
CA ARG A 194 22.99 -9.58 -3.54
C ARG A 194 23.12 -10.04 -4.97
N LEU A 195 22.10 -10.73 -5.46
CA LEU A 195 22.04 -11.23 -6.83
C LEU A 195 20.92 -10.50 -7.55
N ASP A 196 21.23 -9.78 -8.63
CA ASP A 196 20.24 -9.02 -9.40
C ASP A 196 20.11 -9.59 -10.82
N TRP A 197 18.87 -9.88 -11.23
CA TRP A 197 18.48 -10.26 -12.59
C TRP A 197 17.59 -9.19 -13.22
N SER A 198 17.84 -8.88 -14.49
CA SER A 198 16.80 -8.34 -15.38
C SER A 198 15.79 -9.44 -15.71
N TYR A 199 14.60 -9.08 -16.22
CA TYR A 199 13.65 -10.10 -16.70
C TYR A 199 14.26 -10.97 -17.81
N ALA A 200 15.04 -10.37 -18.71
CA ALA A 200 15.75 -11.08 -19.76
C ALA A 200 16.66 -12.18 -19.19
N ASN A 201 17.46 -11.90 -18.16
CA ASN A 201 18.31 -12.93 -17.57
C ASN A 201 17.52 -13.88 -16.66
N LEU A 202 16.44 -13.42 -16.02
CA LEU A 202 15.64 -14.27 -15.14
C LEU A 202 14.89 -15.34 -15.93
N HIS A 203 14.24 -15.01 -17.04
CA HIS A 203 13.46 -15.99 -17.79
C HIS A 203 14.33 -17.10 -18.41
N ASP A 204 15.57 -16.77 -18.76
CA ASP A 204 16.60 -17.76 -19.11
C ASP A 204 17.00 -18.62 -17.89
N ALA A 205 17.15 -18.02 -16.70
CA ALA A 205 17.59 -18.74 -15.51
C ALA A 205 16.52 -19.67 -14.89
N ILE A 206 15.23 -19.31 -15.00
CA ILE A 206 14.11 -20.12 -14.47
C ILE A 206 13.78 -21.32 -15.34
N ASP A 207 14.29 -21.34 -16.58
CA ASP A 207 14.20 -22.50 -17.45
C ASP A 207 15.40 -22.66 -18.34
N PRO A 208 16.14 -23.75 -18.13
CA PRO A 208 16.67 -24.45 -19.29
C PRO A 208 16.92 -25.91 -18.95
N HIS A 209 15.93 -26.79 -19.13
CA HIS A 209 16.11 -28.26 -19.06
C HIS A 209 17.14 -28.75 -18.00
N THR A 210 16.87 -28.47 -16.72
CA THR A 210 17.46 -29.10 -15.52
C THR A 210 18.88 -28.75 -15.06
N GLN A 211 19.56 -27.73 -15.62
CA GLN A 211 20.92 -27.41 -15.15
C GLN A 211 20.93 -26.49 -13.92
N HIS A 212 21.86 -26.74 -12.99
CA HIS A 212 22.00 -25.95 -11.78
C HIS A 212 22.79 -24.65 -12.04
N LEU A 213 22.37 -23.57 -11.38
CA LEU A 213 23.26 -22.44 -11.12
C LEU A 213 24.35 -22.91 -10.15
N SER A 214 25.59 -22.54 -10.43
CA SER A 214 26.76 -22.88 -9.62
C SER A 214 27.27 -21.65 -8.88
N PHE A 215 27.37 -21.78 -7.56
CA PHE A 215 27.82 -20.76 -6.62
C PHE A 215 29.18 -21.18 -6.09
N SER A 216 30.19 -20.33 -6.24
CA SER A 216 31.55 -20.60 -5.80
C SER A 216 32.12 -19.39 -5.06
N ALA A 217 32.64 -19.61 -3.86
CA ALA A 217 33.31 -18.59 -3.05
C ALA A 217 34.64 -19.09 -2.47
N THR A 218 35.69 -18.27 -2.53
CA THR A 218 36.98 -18.59 -1.90
C THR A 218 36.99 -18.16 -0.43
N ARG A 219 37.15 -19.11 0.49
CA ARG A 219 37.18 -18.88 1.94
C ARG A 219 38.51 -18.21 2.37
N PRO A 220 38.56 -17.59 3.56
CA PRO A 220 39.79 -16.99 4.10
C PRO A 220 40.98 -17.98 4.23
N ASN A 221 40.70 -19.27 4.39
CA ASN A 221 41.72 -20.32 4.46
C ASN A 221 42.20 -20.82 3.08
N GLY A 222 41.75 -20.21 1.98
CA GLY A 222 42.09 -20.56 0.60
C GLY A 222 41.30 -21.73 0.01
N THR A 223 40.41 -22.38 0.78
CA THR A 223 39.53 -23.44 0.25
C THR A 223 38.34 -22.83 -0.50
N VAL A 224 37.79 -23.55 -1.47
CA VAL A 224 36.60 -23.11 -2.22
C VAL A 224 35.35 -23.76 -1.64
N ALA A 225 34.33 -22.95 -1.36
CA ALA A 225 32.98 -23.40 -1.07
C ALA A 225 32.20 -23.44 -2.39
N ASN A 226 31.62 -24.59 -2.73
CA ASN A 226 30.80 -24.77 -3.93
C ASN A 226 29.41 -25.23 -3.55
N LYS A 227 28.39 -24.62 -4.15
CA LYS A 227 27.00 -25.04 -4.02
C LYS A 227 26.30 -24.91 -5.36
N THR A 228 25.31 -25.73 -5.59
CA THR A 228 24.45 -25.68 -6.78
C THR A 228 22.99 -25.58 -6.36
N ALA A 229 22.19 -24.85 -7.13
CA ALA A 229 20.75 -24.73 -6.92
C ALA A 229 20.05 -24.54 -8.27
N ARG A 230 18.76 -24.89 -8.35
CA ARG A 230 17.93 -24.58 -9.52
C ARG A 230 17.05 -23.39 -9.21
N LEU A 231 16.84 -22.52 -10.18
CA LEU A 231 15.87 -21.44 -10.10
C LEU A 231 14.65 -21.82 -10.96
N VAL A 232 13.44 -21.61 -10.46
CA VAL A 232 12.19 -21.93 -11.18
C VAL A 232 11.12 -20.90 -10.92
N ALA A 233 10.18 -20.79 -11.84
CA ALA A 233 8.88 -20.20 -11.59
C ALA A 233 7.99 -21.19 -10.81
N ARG A 234 7.55 -20.79 -9.62
CA ARG A 234 6.81 -21.65 -8.69
C ARG A 234 5.49 -21.01 -8.30
N VAL A 235 4.44 -21.81 -8.14
CA VAL A 235 3.24 -21.37 -7.42
C VAL A 235 3.58 -21.23 -5.94
N THR A 236 3.52 -20.01 -5.42
CA THR A 236 3.86 -19.66 -4.04
C THR A 236 2.63 -19.44 -3.16
N GLY A 237 1.46 -19.21 -3.77
CA GLY A 237 0.20 -18.97 -3.06
C GLY A 237 -0.99 -19.48 -3.86
N LEU A 238 -1.98 -20.01 -3.15
CA LEU A 238 -3.25 -20.44 -3.71
C LEU A 238 -4.38 -20.14 -2.72
N ALA A 239 -5.39 -19.41 -3.19
CA ALA A 239 -6.62 -19.18 -2.44
C ALA A 239 -7.83 -19.39 -3.35
N LEU A 240 -8.99 -19.71 -2.78
CA LEU A 240 -10.26 -19.86 -3.48
C LEU A 240 -11.30 -18.92 -2.89
N THR A 241 -12.24 -18.49 -3.73
CA THR A 241 -13.46 -17.82 -3.30
C THR A 241 -14.63 -18.21 -4.20
N SER A 242 -15.83 -18.23 -3.64
CA SER A 242 -17.10 -18.34 -4.37
C SER A 242 -17.79 -16.98 -4.58
N GLY A 243 -17.25 -15.92 -3.97
CA GLY A 243 -17.70 -14.53 -4.15
C GLY A 243 -17.00 -13.80 -5.29
N ASP A 244 -17.21 -12.48 -5.36
CA ASP A 244 -16.52 -11.62 -6.31
C ASP A 244 -15.01 -11.54 -5.95
N PRO A 245 -14.09 -11.96 -6.84
CA PRO A 245 -12.66 -11.86 -6.56
C PRO A 245 -12.17 -10.43 -6.35
N TYR A 246 -12.84 -9.42 -6.91
CA TYR A 246 -12.48 -8.02 -6.74
C TYR A 246 -12.90 -7.46 -5.39
N GLU A 247 -13.96 -8.00 -4.78
CA GLU A 247 -14.36 -7.65 -3.41
C GLU A 247 -13.52 -8.39 -2.37
N VAL A 248 -13.19 -9.66 -2.62
CA VAL A 248 -12.46 -10.53 -1.69
C VAL A 248 -10.95 -10.27 -1.71
N TRP A 249 -10.39 -10.01 -2.88
CA TRP A 249 -8.97 -9.72 -3.08
C TRP A 249 -8.80 -8.37 -3.77
N GLN A 250 -9.35 -7.34 -3.13
CA GLN A 250 -9.18 -5.95 -3.57
C GLN A 250 -7.71 -5.66 -3.84
N THR A 251 -7.43 -5.07 -5.00
CA THR A 251 -6.10 -4.56 -5.31
C THR A 251 -5.83 -3.38 -4.38
N PRO A 252 -4.84 -3.47 -3.46
CA PRO A 252 -4.58 -2.36 -2.55
C PRO A 252 -4.19 -1.10 -3.35
N PRO A 253 -4.64 0.10 -2.94
CA PRO A 253 -4.13 1.34 -3.51
C PRO A 253 -2.64 1.53 -3.16
N CYS A 254 -2.06 2.68 -3.57
CA CYS A 254 -0.76 3.06 -3.05
C CYS A 254 -0.82 3.25 -1.53
N GLU A 255 0.09 2.64 -0.79
CA GLU A 255 0.16 2.74 0.67
C GLU A 255 0.92 4.01 1.09
N PRO A 256 0.45 4.77 2.10
CA PRO A 256 1.12 6.01 2.56
C PRO A 256 2.60 5.86 2.91
N ALA A 257 2.97 4.75 3.56
CA ALA A 257 4.36 4.47 3.92
C ALA A 257 5.25 4.25 2.68
N VAL A 258 4.71 3.58 1.66
CA VAL A 258 5.43 3.30 0.40
C VAL A 258 5.56 4.59 -0.42
N TYR A 259 4.48 5.38 -0.51
CA TYR A 259 4.48 6.69 -1.15
C TYR A 259 5.54 7.60 -0.55
N SER A 260 5.51 7.75 0.78
CA SER A 260 6.46 8.58 1.52
C SER A 260 7.90 8.11 1.32
N CYS A 261 8.14 6.79 1.36
CA CYS A 261 9.47 6.25 1.08
C CYS A 261 9.93 6.55 -0.36
N TYR A 262 9.08 6.34 -1.36
CA TYR A 262 9.41 6.55 -2.77
C TYR A 262 9.71 8.03 -3.07
N HIS A 263 8.83 8.94 -2.65
CA HIS A 263 8.95 10.38 -2.95
C HIS A 263 9.98 11.11 -2.09
N SER A 264 10.42 10.54 -0.96
CA SER A 264 11.51 11.10 -0.14
C SER A 264 12.90 10.70 -0.61
N GLN A 265 13.02 9.80 -1.60
CA GLN A 265 14.33 9.39 -2.10
C GLN A 265 15.07 10.56 -2.78
N PRO A 266 16.40 10.66 -2.62
CA PRO A 266 17.20 11.64 -3.32
C PRO A 266 17.03 11.58 -4.85
N ALA A 267 17.17 12.72 -5.51
CA ALA A 267 17.19 12.77 -6.97
C ALA A 267 18.30 11.87 -7.53
N GLY A 268 17.95 11.00 -8.48
CA GLY A 268 18.88 10.03 -9.08
C GLY A 268 18.89 8.66 -8.41
N THR A 269 18.09 8.43 -7.36
CA THR A 269 17.89 7.08 -6.82
C THR A 269 17.28 6.16 -7.88
N THR A 270 17.91 5.01 -8.11
CA THR A 270 17.47 4.01 -9.09
C THR A 270 16.99 2.71 -8.46
N ASP A 271 17.23 2.47 -7.17
CA ASP A 271 16.87 1.24 -6.47
C ASP A 271 15.92 1.57 -5.31
N PHE A 272 14.68 1.09 -5.39
CA PHE A 272 13.63 1.37 -4.41
C PHE A 272 13.28 0.14 -3.58
N ALA A 273 14.18 -0.85 -3.50
CA ALA A 273 13.94 -2.08 -2.75
C ALA A 273 13.66 -1.85 -1.24
N ALA A 274 14.15 -0.74 -0.68
CA ALA A 274 13.87 -0.36 0.70
C ALA A 274 12.43 0.13 0.92
N CYS A 275 11.71 0.53 -0.13
CA CYS A 275 10.35 1.08 -0.03
C CYS A 275 9.26 0.02 -0.15
N GLY A 276 9.57 -1.17 -0.66
CA GLY A 276 8.62 -2.27 -0.79
C GLY A 276 8.86 -3.12 -2.03
N THR A 277 7.93 -4.04 -2.29
CA THR A 277 7.96 -4.87 -3.50
C THR A 277 7.71 -4.06 -4.77
N TYR A 278 8.03 -4.65 -5.93
CA TYR A 278 7.76 -4.04 -7.23
C TYR A 278 6.34 -3.48 -7.36
N ARG A 279 5.30 -4.27 -7.07
CA ARG A 279 3.90 -3.83 -7.24
C ARG A 279 3.49 -2.76 -6.24
N GLN A 280 3.98 -2.81 -5.01
CA GLN A 280 3.69 -1.77 -4.01
C GLN A 280 4.25 -0.42 -4.48
N VAL A 281 5.52 -0.38 -4.88
CA VAL A 281 6.14 0.86 -5.37
C VAL A 281 5.53 1.30 -6.69
N GLN A 282 5.30 0.38 -7.65
CA GLN A 282 4.73 0.70 -8.97
C GLN A 282 3.40 1.45 -8.87
N ARG A 283 2.54 1.10 -7.90
CA ARG A 283 1.25 1.78 -7.68
C ARG A 283 1.42 3.22 -7.19
N CYS A 284 2.53 3.52 -6.51
CA CYS A 284 2.81 4.83 -5.96
C CYS A 284 3.52 5.77 -6.94
N VAL A 285 4.16 5.26 -8.00
CA VAL A 285 4.95 6.06 -8.97
C VAL A 285 4.15 7.21 -9.57
N TYR A 286 2.86 7.00 -9.82
CA TYR A 286 1.97 7.98 -10.45
C TYR A 286 0.80 8.40 -9.55
N ALA A 287 0.85 8.05 -8.25
CA ALA A 287 -0.18 8.45 -7.31
C ALA A 287 -0.04 9.94 -6.97
N ASN A 288 -1.15 10.63 -6.77
CA ASN A 288 -1.13 11.98 -6.21
C ASN A 288 -0.96 11.90 -4.68
N ALA A 289 -0.26 12.87 -4.07
CA ALA A 289 -0.16 12.99 -2.62
C ALA A 289 -1.53 12.93 -1.93
N CYS A 290 -2.54 13.58 -2.50
CA CYS A 290 -3.89 13.64 -1.94
C CYS A 290 -4.77 12.43 -2.27
N ASP A 291 -4.35 11.55 -3.18
CA ASP A 291 -4.99 10.25 -3.36
C ASP A 291 -4.53 9.25 -2.29
N VAL A 292 -3.40 9.51 -1.64
CA VAL A 292 -2.74 8.57 -0.73
C VAL A 292 -2.80 9.04 0.72
N ASN A 293 -2.45 10.29 0.97
CA ASN A 293 -2.35 10.88 2.31
C ASN A 293 -3.59 11.71 2.59
N GLN A 294 -4.76 11.06 2.57
CA GLN A 294 -6.00 11.72 2.96
C GLN A 294 -6.07 11.82 4.48
N GLU A 295 -6.48 12.99 4.96
CA GLU A 295 -6.67 13.28 6.37
C GLU A 295 -8.11 13.74 6.63
N PRO A 296 -8.72 13.35 7.77
CA PRO A 296 -10.00 13.91 8.16
C PRO A 296 -9.85 15.42 8.37
N LEU A 297 -10.94 16.16 8.14
CA LEU A 297 -10.95 17.60 8.41
C LEU A 297 -10.51 17.85 9.86
N SER A 298 -9.49 18.69 10.02
CA SER A 298 -9.02 19.19 11.30
C SER A 298 -8.58 20.64 11.13
N LEU A 299 -8.68 21.43 12.19
CA LEU A 299 -8.32 22.85 12.16
C LEU A 299 -7.04 23.09 12.95
N SER A 300 -5.93 23.27 12.22
CA SER A 300 -4.62 23.52 12.82
C SER A 300 -4.43 25.02 13.06
N PRO A 301 -4.12 25.49 14.29
CA PRO A 301 -4.00 26.92 14.56
C PRO A 301 -2.94 27.61 13.69
N LEU A 302 -3.31 28.77 13.14
CA LEU A 302 -2.46 29.64 12.34
C LEU A 302 -2.23 30.98 13.05
N ASP A 303 -1.00 31.53 12.98
CA ASP A 303 -0.68 32.81 13.61
C ASP A 303 -1.33 33.99 12.87
N ALA A 304 -2.41 34.51 13.44
CA ALA A 304 -3.16 35.66 12.93
C ALA A 304 -2.70 37.02 13.48
N ALA A 305 -1.55 37.11 14.17
CA ALA A 305 -1.09 38.36 14.78
C ALA A 305 -0.95 39.53 13.79
N SER A 306 -0.73 39.24 12.51
CA SER A 306 -0.68 40.25 11.44
C SER A 306 -2.01 40.98 11.21
N LEU A 307 -3.15 40.39 11.63
CA LEU A 307 -4.49 40.99 11.54
C LEU A 307 -4.80 41.95 12.69
N GLU A 308 -3.99 41.95 13.75
CA GLU A 308 -4.20 42.73 14.96
C GLU A 308 -4.34 44.25 14.71
N PRO A 309 -3.54 44.90 13.84
CA PRO A 309 -3.72 46.32 13.53
C PRO A 309 -5.07 46.63 12.87
N ALA A 310 -5.54 45.75 11.97
CA ALA A 310 -6.82 45.92 11.28
C ALA A 310 -8.00 45.72 12.25
N ARG A 311 -7.92 44.71 13.12
CA ARG A 311 -8.89 44.46 14.20
C ARG A 311 -8.95 45.66 15.17
N ALA A 312 -7.80 46.16 15.63
CA ALA A 312 -7.73 47.31 16.53
C ALA A 312 -8.33 48.57 15.89
N ALA A 313 -8.02 48.83 14.62
CA ALA A 313 -8.61 49.94 13.86
C ALA A 313 -10.13 49.80 13.72
N TRP A 314 -10.64 48.58 13.54
CA TRP A 314 -12.07 48.30 13.56
C TRP A 314 -12.66 48.68 14.93
N ASN A 315 -12.14 48.17 16.05
CA ASN A 315 -12.62 48.51 17.41
C ASN A 315 -12.64 50.03 17.69
N GLN A 316 -11.62 50.76 17.22
CA GLN A 316 -11.47 52.20 17.46
C GLN A 316 -12.57 53.07 16.84
N GLY A 317 -13.25 52.61 15.77
CA GLY A 317 -14.33 53.41 15.19
C GLY A 317 -15.67 53.30 15.91
N SER A 318 -15.67 52.83 17.16
CA SER A 318 -16.75 53.08 18.12
C SER A 318 -16.88 54.59 18.36
N THR A 319 -18.11 55.11 18.44
CA THR A 319 -18.38 56.51 18.82
C THR A 319 -19.08 56.57 20.18
N GLY A 320 -19.45 57.77 20.64
CA GLY A 320 -20.22 57.93 21.87
C GLY A 320 -21.64 57.35 21.81
N TYR A 321 -22.14 56.95 20.63
CA TYR A 321 -23.51 56.44 20.44
C TYR A 321 -23.56 55.03 19.82
N ASN A 322 -22.42 54.48 19.39
CA ASN A 322 -22.31 53.11 18.91
C ASN A 322 -20.99 52.49 19.38
N TRP A 323 -21.04 51.24 19.83
CA TRP A 323 -19.84 50.51 20.21
C TRP A 323 -19.68 49.28 19.35
N ARG A 324 -18.45 48.82 19.32
CA ARG A 324 -18.08 47.57 18.69
C ARG A 324 -16.79 47.04 19.29
N ASN A 325 -16.76 45.74 19.47
CA ASN A 325 -15.59 45.07 19.98
C ASN A 325 -15.45 43.72 19.29
N LEU A 326 -14.30 43.51 18.67
CA LEU A 326 -13.86 42.27 18.06
C LEU A 326 -12.70 41.73 18.89
N GLN A 327 -12.79 40.48 19.31
CA GLN A 327 -11.71 39.74 19.95
C GLN A 327 -10.57 39.47 18.94
N PRO A 328 -9.35 39.13 19.38
CA PRO A 328 -8.30 38.64 18.49
C PRO A 328 -8.84 37.58 17.54
N VAL A 329 -8.59 37.75 16.24
CA VAL A 329 -9.10 36.83 15.21
C VAL A 329 -8.38 35.51 15.36
N ALA A 330 -9.13 34.41 15.51
CA ALA A 330 -8.57 33.07 15.44
C ALA A 330 -8.47 32.67 13.97
N ALA A 331 -7.34 32.09 13.58
CA ALA A 331 -7.14 31.54 12.25
C ALA A 331 -6.69 30.09 12.35
N TYR A 332 -7.09 29.30 11.36
CA TYR A 332 -6.75 27.90 11.24
C TYR A 332 -6.42 27.57 9.79
N ASP A 333 -5.61 26.54 9.61
CA ASP A 333 -5.36 25.89 8.34
C ASP A 333 -6.10 24.54 8.30
N THR A 334 -6.60 24.19 7.13
CA THR A 334 -7.21 22.88 6.87
C THR A 334 -6.17 21.91 6.31
N PRO A 335 -6.40 20.58 6.34
CA PRO A 335 -5.47 19.62 5.77
C PRO A 335 -5.28 19.86 4.27
N GLU A 336 -4.05 19.73 3.78
CA GLU A 336 -3.72 19.87 2.34
C GLU A 336 -4.48 18.84 1.48
N CYS A 337 -4.70 17.65 2.04
CA CYS A 337 -5.34 16.53 1.38
C CYS A 337 -6.51 16.00 2.20
N PRO A 338 -7.69 16.65 2.15
CA PRO A 338 -8.83 16.22 2.96
C PRO A 338 -9.49 14.95 2.38
N GLU A 339 -9.98 14.06 3.25
CA GLU A 339 -10.74 12.85 2.86
C GLU A 339 -12.03 13.16 2.08
N SER A 340 -12.55 14.37 2.21
CA SER A 340 -13.73 14.84 1.48
C SER A 340 -13.62 16.34 1.19
N PRO A 341 -14.33 16.84 0.16
CA PRO A 341 -14.36 18.27 -0.12
C PRO A 341 -14.77 19.08 1.12
N ILE A 342 -13.92 20.02 1.54
CA ILE A 342 -14.18 20.87 2.70
C ILE A 342 -15.25 21.89 2.32
N THR A 343 -16.25 22.03 3.18
CA THR A 343 -17.30 23.04 3.06
C THR A 343 -17.35 23.90 4.31
N ILE A 344 -17.90 25.12 4.21
CA ILE A 344 -18.14 25.95 5.40
C ILE A 344 -19.00 25.24 6.45
N ALA A 345 -19.92 24.35 6.05
CA ALA A 345 -20.73 23.57 6.97
C ALA A 345 -19.87 22.60 7.81
N SER A 346 -19.01 21.81 7.15
CA SER A 346 -18.08 20.91 7.85
C SER A 346 -17.08 21.66 8.74
N VAL A 347 -16.66 22.86 8.33
CA VAL A 347 -15.79 23.71 9.15
C VAL A 347 -16.49 24.16 10.44
N ILE A 348 -17.76 24.57 10.36
CA ILE A 348 -18.52 24.97 11.56
C ILE A 348 -18.72 23.79 12.50
N ASP A 349 -19.03 22.61 11.95
CA ASP A 349 -19.18 21.38 12.75
C ASP A 349 -17.88 21.06 13.50
N GLU A 350 -16.71 21.24 12.85
CA GLU A 350 -15.41 21.04 13.47
C GLU A 350 -15.06 22.13 14.49
N ILE A 351 -15.44 23.39 14.27
CA ILE A 351 -15.34 24.44 15.29
C ILE A 351 -16.23 24.10 16.49
N ALA A 352 -17.45 23.64 16.27
CA ALA A 352 -18.39 23.27 17.34
C ALA A 352 -17.89 22.06 18.17
N SER A 353 -17.09 21.18 17.57
CA SER A 353 -16.48 20.05 18.28
C SER A 353 -15.39 20.50 19.27
N THR A 354 -14.75 21.64 19.02
CA THR A 354 -13.61 22.16 19.81
C THR A 354 -13.95 23.38 20.68
N ASP A 355 -14.92 24.21 20.28
CA ASP A 355 -15.43 25.36 21.02
C ASP A 355 -16.90 25.17 21.43
N GLN A 356 -17.13 24.89 22.72
CA GLN A 356 -18.47 24.70 23.28
C GLN A 356 -19.36 25.95 23.21
N ASN A 357 -18.79 27.13 22.92
CA ASN A 357 -19.55 28.37 22.77
C ASN A 357 -19.98 28.63 21.32
N GLN A 358 -19.64 27.75 20.38
CA GLN A 358 -20.10 27.85 19.01
C GLN A 358 -21.62 27.80 18.93
N PRO A 359 -22.29 28.84 18.39
CA PRO A 359 -23.73 28.80 18.20
C PRO A 359 -24.08 27.68 17.21
N ALA A 360 -25.24 27.06 17.43
CA ALA A 360 -25.74 26.02 16.54
C ALA A 360 -25.87 26.54 15.10
N VAL A 361 -25.51 25.71 14.13
CA VAL A 361 -25.38 26.10 12.72
C VAL A 361 -26.67 26.69 12.16
N GLU A 362 -27.83 26.20 12.60
CA GLU A 362 -29.16 26.65 12.19
C GLU A 362 -29.52 28.06 12.65
N TYR A 363 -28.79 28.63 13.62
CA TYR A 363 -29.03 30.01 14.07
C TYR A 363 -28.25 31.05 13.28
N GLY A 364 -27.26 30.64 12.49
CA GLY A 364 -26.56 31.54 11.58
C GLY A 364 -27.07 31.46 10.15
N THR A 365 -26.44 32.22 9.27
CA THR A 365 -26.77 32.26 7.84
C THR A 365 -25.52 32.00 7.02
N PHE A 366 -25.59 31.00 6.15
CA PHE A 366 -24.58 30.76 5.12
C PHE A 366 -24.65 31.83 4.04
N THR A 367 -23.49 32.35 3.66
CA THR A 367 -23.39 33.47 2.75
C THR A 367 -22.04 33.47 2.05
N ASP A 368 -21.87 34.35 1.07
CA ASP A 368 -20.63 34.54 0.33
C ASP A 368 -20.07 35.95 0.58
N ARG A 369 -19.03 36.32 -0.17
CA ARG A 369 -18.45 37.67 -0.12
C ARG A 369 -19.48 38.78 -0.34
N ALA A 370 -20.40 38.61 -1.29
CA ALA A 370 -21.41 39.63 -1.60
C ALA A 370 -22.39 39.77 -0.43
N GLY A 371 -22.86 38.65 0.12
CA GLY A 371 -23.74 38.67 1.27
C GLY A 371 -23.06 39.15 2.55
N LEU A 372 -21.77 38.86 2.79
CA LEU A 372 -20.98 39.47 3.87
C LEU A 372 -21.00 40.99 3.78
N SER A 373 -20.77 41.55 2.60
CA SER A 373 -20.80 43.01 2.40
C SER A 373 -22.16 43.66 2.67
N SER A 374 -23.24 42.87 2.70
CA SER A 374 -24.59 43.33 3.07
C SER A 374 -24.88 43.24 4.58
N THR A 375 -24.03 42.56 5.35
CA THR A 375 -24.16 42.48 6.82
C THR A 375 -23.79 43.82 7.47
N THR A 376 -24.38 44.12 8.63
CA THR A 376 -24.00 45.31 9.42
C THR A 376 -22.53 45.26 9.84
N PHE A 377 -21.98 44.06 10.03
CA PHE A 377 -20.60 43.85 10.48
C PHE A 377 -19.55 44.28 9.44
N PHE A 378 -19.70 43.84 8.18
CA PHE A 378 -18.74 44.16 7.11
C PHE A 378 -19.18 45.30 6.19
N GLY A 379 -20.48 45.52 6.02
CA GLY A 379 -21.03 46.51 5.08
C GLY A 379 -20.93 47.96 5.54
N SER A 380 -20.64 48.21 6.82
CA SER A 380 -20.61 49.55 7.42
C SER A 380 -19.36 49.82 8.25
N ASN A 381 -19.08 51.11 8.48
CA ASN A 381 -18.17 51.61 9.51
C ASN A 381 -16.73 51.02 9.50
N GLY A 382 -16.16 50.67 8.34
CA GLY A 382 -14.77 50.18 8.24
C GLY A 382 -14.63 48.65 8.25
N GLY A 383 -15.74 47.90 8.24
CA GLY A 383 -15.72 46.45 8.05
C GLY A 383 -15.08 46.02 6.72
N SER A 384 -15.24 46.81 5.65
CA SER A 384 -14.59 46.54 4.36
C SER A 384 -13.05 46.57 4.41
N ALA A 385 -12.47 47.44 5.25
CA ALA A 385 -11.02 47.50 5.44
C ALA A 385 -10.50 46.29 6.24
N LEU A 386 -11.28 45.83 7.23
CA LEU A 386 -10.99 44.60 7.95
C LEU A 386 -11.06 43.38 7.02
N LEU A 387 -12.11 43.26 6.20
CA LEU A 387 -12.24 42.18 5.22
C LEU A 387 -11.08 42.17 4.23
N ALA A 388 -10.65 43.34 3.74
CA ALA A 388 -9.50 43.44 2.85
C ALA A 388 -8.18 43.00 3.50
N ALA A 389 -8.00 43.24 4.80
CA ALA A 389 -6.84 42.74 5.54
C ALA A 389 -6.88 41.21 5.71
N ILE A 390 -8.08 40.66 5.96
CA ILE A 390 -8.30 39.22 6.04
C ILE A 390 -8.04 38.56 4.66
N ASP A 391 -8.51 39.16 3.58
CA ASP A 391 -8.24 38.69 2.22
C ASP A 391 -6.73 38.63 1.95
N ALA A 392 -6.00 39.69 2.30
CA ALA A 392 -4.55 39.74 2.11
C ALA A 392 -3.83 38.66 2.95
N PHE A 393 -4.35 38.33 4.13
CA PHE A 393 -3.82 37.25 4.97
C PHE A 393 -4.12 35.86 4.41
N ALA A 394 -5.35 35.62 3.97
CA ALA A 394 -5.80 34.32 3.48
C ALA A 394 -5.44 34.04 2.01
N GLY A 395 -4.81 34.99 1.31
CA GLY A 395 -4.46 34.87 -0.11
C GLY A 395 -5.55 35.34 -1.10
N GLY A 396 -6.69 35.81 -0.59
CA GLY A 396 -7.82 36.32 -1.37
C GLY A 396 -8.67 35.20 -1.98
N GLY A 397 -9.44 35.53 -3.03
CA GLY A 397 -10.27 34.55 -3.76
C GLY A 397 -11.71 34.45 -3.25
N ASN A 398 -12.32 33.30 -3.52
CA ASN A 398 -13.69 33.00 -3.12
C ASN A 398 -13.78 32.82 -1.60
N ILE A 399 -14.92 33.20 -1.03
CA ILE A 399 -15.20 33.05 0.41
C ILE A 399 -16.52 32.32 0.56
N GLU A 400 -16.50 31.25 1.35
CA GLU A 400 -17.69 30.71 1.97
C GLU A 400 -17.76 31.21 3.41
N ALA A 401 -18.92 31.68 3.84
CA ALA A 401 -19.05 32.29 5.15
C ALA A 401 -20.31 31.85 5.87
N TRP A 402 -20.23 31.90 7.20
CA TRP A 402 -21.37 31.76 8.07
C TRP A 402 -21.37 32.90 9.08
N HIS A 403 -22.51 33.56 9.20
CA HIS A 403 -22.68 34.73 10.05
C HIS A 403 -23.81 34.49 11.05
N TYR A 404 -23.50 34.67 12.32
CA TYR A 404 -24.44 34.68 13.42
C TYR A 404 -24.50 36.06 14.06
N SER A 405 -25.72 36.50 14.38
CA SER A 405 -25.92 37.68 15.20
C SER A 405 -27.20 37.55 16.01
N GLU A 406 -27.10 37.82 17.30
CA GLU A 406 -28.23 37.78 18.23
C GLU A 406 -28.22 39.04 19.10
N GLN A 407 -29.39 39.65 19.25
CA GLN A 407 -29.56 40.77 20.16
C GLN A 407 -29.60 40.27 21.60
N VAL A 408 -28.72 40.80 22.44
CA VAL A 408 -28.69 40.54 23.88
C VAL A 408 -29.26 41.72 24.65
N SER A 409 -29.86 41.42 25.80
CA SER A 409 -30.51 42.45 26.63
C SER A 409 -29.49 43.35 27.30
N CYS A 410 -29.67 44.67 27.19
CA CYS A 410 -28.92 45.69 27.92
C CYS A 410 -29.82 46.89 28.29
N HIS A 411 -29.39 47.67 29.28
CA HIS A 411 -30.17 48.79 29.79
C HIS A 411 -30.06 50.02 28.88
N ASN A 412 -31.17 50.41 28.24
CA ASN A 412 -31.27 51.56 27.31
C ASN A 412 -30.31 51.49 26.11
N CYS A 413 -30.03 50.28 25.64
CA CYS A 413 -29.07 50.04 24.59
C CYS A 413 -29.56 48.90 23.69
N THR A 414 -28.97 48.75 22.51
CA THR A 414 -29.10 47.58 21.65
C THR A 414 -27.71 46.98 21.51
N ASP A 415 -27.46 45.81 22.08
CA ASP A 415 -26.20 45.06 21.93
C ASP A 415 -26.45 43.79 21.13
N ASN A 416 -25.61 43.51 20.14
CA ASN A 416 -25.70 42.31 19.32
C ASN A 416 -24.39 41.57 19.45
N ILE A 417 -24.41 40.37 20.00
CA ILE A 417 -23.29 39.44 19.88
C ILE A 417 -23.22 38.98 18.42
N THR A 418 -22.01 38.77 17.92
CA THR A 418 -21.80 38.32 16.55
C THR A 418 -20.61 37.38 16.47
N ARG A 419 -20.78 36.35 15.66
CA ARG A 419 -19.70 35.44 15.26
C ARG A 419 -19.72 35.33 13.75
N VAL A 420 -18.55 35.44 13.12
CA VAL A 420 -18.38 35.16 11.70
C VAL A 420 -17.32 34.09 11.53
N VAL A 421 -17.67 33.05 10.78
CA VAL A 421 -16.71 32.05 10.30
C VAL A 421 -16.51 32.29 8.80
N LEU A 422 -15.26 32.43 8.39
CA LEU A 422 -14.85 32.59 7.00
C LEU A 422 -14.01 31.39 6.60
N PHE A 423 -14.31 30.80 5.46
CA PHE A 423 -13.50 29.76 4.83
C PHE A 423 -13.08 30.22 3.44
N TYR A 424 -11.77 30.12 3.16
CA TYR A 424 -11.16 30.42 1.87
C TYR A 424 -10.78 29.10 1.19
N PRO A 425 -11.62 28.56 0.28
CA PRO A 425 -11.42 27.22 -0.27
C PRO A 425 -10.11 27.06 -1.04
N ASP A 426 -9.63 28.13 -1.67
CA ASP A 426 -8.42 28.11 -2.50
C ASP A 426 -7.12 28.01 -1.67
N SER A 427 -7.15 28.46 -0.41
CA SER A 427 -5.98 28.48 0.47
C SER A 427 -6.09 27.59 1.69
N GLY A 428 -7.27 27.01 1.95
CA GLY A 428 -7.51 26.20 3.15
C GLY A 428 -7.62 27.01 4.44
N VAL A 429 -7.62 28.34 4.37
CA VAL A 429 -7.62 29.20 5.58
C VAL A 429 -9.04 29.37 6.11
N VAL A 430 -9.20 29.11 7.41
CA VAL A 430 -10.41 29.38 8.18
C VAL A 430 -10.15 30.52 9.16
N LEU A 431 -11.06 31.48 9.26
CA LEU A 431 -11.00 32.54 10.27
C LEU A 431 -12.29 32.60 11.09
N VAL A 432 -12.14 32.75 12.40
CA VAL A 432 -13.24 32.93 13.35
C VAL A 432 -13.12 34.31 13.99
N LEU A 433 -14.18 35.09 13.81
CA LEU A 433 -14.31 36.46 14.30
C LEU A 433 -15.38 36.51 15.36
N ASP A 434 -14.99 36.84 16.59
CA ASP A 434 -15.89 36.92 17.74
C ASP A 434 -16.00 38.33 18.29
N GLY A 435 -17.22 38.82 18.43
CA GLY A 435 -17.40 40.16 18.94
C GLY A 435 -18.83 40.53 19.26
N ASN A 436 -19.03 41.83 19.41
CA ASN A 436 -20.33 42.43 19.56
C ASN A 436 -20.35 43.85 18.98
N TYR A 437 -21.54 44.32 18.61
CA TYR A 437 -21.77 45.68 18.16
C TYR A 437 -23.15 46.18 18.61
N GLY A 438 -23.26 47.49 18.83
CA GLY A 438 -24.49 48.05 19.35
C GLY A 438 -24.57 49.57 19.31
N TYR A 439 -25.68 50.10 19.81
CA TYR A 439 -25.96 51.53 19.91
C TYR A 439 -26.87 51.86 21.09
N ASP A 440 -26.77 53.09 21.59
CA ASP A 440 -27.65 53.60 22.65
C ASP A 440 -29.01 54.04 22.07
N SER A 441 -30.09 53.78 22.82
CA SER A 441 -31.48 54.02 22.41
C SER A 441 -31.92 55.49 22.45
#